data_AF-A0A5C8C6B8-F1
#
_entry.id   AF-A0A5C8C6B8-F1
#
_cell.length_a   1.000
_cell.length_b   1.000
_cell.length_c   1.000
_cell.angle_alpha   90.00
_cell.angle_beta   90.00
_cell.angle_gamma   90.00
#
_symmetry.space_group_name_H-M   'P 1'
#
loop_
_entity.id
_entity.type
_entity.pdbx_description
1 polymer ?
#
loop_
_entity_poly.entity_id
_entity_poly.type
_entity_poly.pdbx_seq_one_letter_code
_entity_poly.pdbx_strand_id
1 'polypeptide(L)'
;MSISSKVACLVTTLAIAIPTLAVAAPAPIFPEKHFQLTNEFREGNNECLVANSNGTSASMVECKNHLGQWWKATPAGNGYFKLTTQASQSKKECLESGVNGADVRNKVGSYMYSCKDESGQLWKATPAKTPAGEGYFKLTSQFREKANECLEGNAKGGAHNGVAFMDSCQDEAGGQFWKIKTINSK
;
A
#
# COMPACT_ATOMS: atom_id res chain seq x y z
N MET A 1 44.14 12.22 68.05
CA MET A 1 44.03 11.89 66.61
C MET A 1 42.81 11.02 66.45
N SER A 2 41.76 11.53 65.79
CA SER A 2 40.47 10.85 65.60
C SER A 2 40.26 10.66 64.10
N ILE A 3 40.05 9.42 63.65
CA ILE A 3 39.75 9.10 62.25
C ILE A 3 38.32 8.58 62.21
N SER A 4 37.41 9.43 61.71
CA SER A 4 36.01 9.09 61.44
C SER A 4 35.91 8.48 60.03
N SER A 5 35.52 7.21 59.94
CA SER A 5 35.21 6.56 58.66
C SER A 5 33.75 6.79 58.30
N LYS A 6 33.51 7.61 57.26
CA LYS A 6 32.18 7.75 56.64
C LYS A 6 31.96 6.59 55.68
N VAL A 7 31.03 5.69 56.02
CA VAL A 7 30.52 4.66 55.11
C VAL A 7 29.55 5.34 54.15
N ALA A 8 29.91 5.41 52.87
CA ALA A 8 29.01 5.87 51.81
C ALA A 8 28.16 4.70 51.32
N CYS A 9 26.85 4.77 51.56
CA CYS A 9 25.87 3.79 51.08
C CYS A 9 25.51 4.13 49.62
N LEU A 10 26.05 3.36 48.67
CA LEU A 10 25.81 3.54 47.25
C LEU A 10 24.49 2.85 46.86
N VAL A 11 23.39 3.61 46.82
CA VAL A 11 22.09 3.11 46.34
C VAL A 11 22.12 3.09 44.81
N THR A 12 22.30 1.90 44.24
CA THR A 12 22.22 1.68 42.78
C THR A 12 20.76 1.50 42.39
N THR A 13 20.16 2.52 41.77
CA THR A 13 18.82 2.41 41.19
C THR A 13 18.90 1.61 39.88
N LEU A 14 18.38 0.38 39.91
CA LEU A 14 18.24 -0.45 38.73
C LEU A 14 17.02 0.04 37.92
N ALA A 15 17.26 0.71 36.80
CA ALA A 15 16.20 1.10 35.88
C ALA A 15 15.67 -0.14 35.14
N ILE A 16 14.47 -0.60 35.50
CA ILE A 16 13.78 -1.68 34.80
C ILE A 16 13.15 -1.07 33.54
N ALA A 17 13.74 -1.32 32.38
CA ALA A 17 13.12 -1.00 31.10
C ALA A 17 11.93 -1.95 30.89
N ILE A 18 10.72 -1.42 31.00
CA ILE A 18 9.51 -2.17 30.65
C ILE A 18 9.46 -2.24 29.12
N PRO A 19 9.52 -3.43 28.50
CA PRO A 19 9.40 -3.54 27.06
C PRO A 19 7.98 -3.15 26.67
N THR A 20 7.84 -2.07 25.90
CA THR A 20 6.59 -1.70 25.25
C THR A 20 6.29 -2.73 24.16
N LEU A 21 5.28 -3.56 24.40
CA LEU A 21 4.73 -4.42 23.36
C LEU A 21 4.07 -3.54 22.30
N ALA A 22 4.70 -3.42 21.14
CA ALA A 22 4.09 -2.79 19.98
C ALA A 22 2.90 -3.66 19.52
N VAL A 23 1.68 -3.22 19.80
CA VAL A 23 0.48 -3.81 19.21
C VAL A 23 0.50 -3.48 17.73
N ALA A 24 0.70 -4.50 16.88
CA ALA A 24 0.59 -4.33 15.44
C ALA A 24 -0.84 -3.88 15.08
N ALA A 25 -0.97 -2.79 14.34
CA ALA A 25 -2.25 -2.34 13.85
C ALA A 25 -2.88 -3.43 12.95
N PRO A 26 -4.20 -3.70 13.07
CA PRO A 26 -4.86 -4.72 12.27
C PRO A 26 -4.71 -4.43 10.79
N ALA A 27 -4.53 -5.48 9.98
CA ALA A 27 -4.46 -5.35 8.54
C ALA A 27 -5.75 -4.69 8.00
N PRO A 28 -5.67 -3.88 6.94
CA PRO A 28 -6.86 -3.30 6.32
C PRO A 28 -7.85 -4.39 5.90
N ILE A 29 -9.08 -4.28 6.37
CA ILE A 29 -10.16 -5.17 5.97
C ILE A 29 -10.74 -4.63 4.66
N PHE A 30 -10.46 -5.32 3.56
CA PHE A 30 -11.08 -5.00 2.29
C PHE A 30 -12.56 -5.42 2.29
N PRO A 31 -13.47 -4.61 1.70
CA PRO A 31 -14.87 -5.00 1.58
C PRO A 31 -15.01 -6.17 0.60
N GLU A 32 -16.02 -7.02 0.82
CA GLU A 32 -16.34 -8.12 -0.10
C GLU A 32 -16.85 -7.63 -1.46
N LYS A 33 -17.51 -6.47 -1.45
CA LYS A 33 -17.99 -5.74 -2.62
C LYS A 33 -16.86 -4.96 -3.26
N HIS A 34 -17.06 -4.53 -4.51
CA HIS A 34 -16.11 -3.65 -5.16
C HIS A 34 -15.96 -2.32 -4.45
N PHE A 35 -14.77 -1.74 -4.61
CA PHE A 35 -14.38 -0.45 -4.05
C PHE A 35 -13.52 0.33 -5.04
N GLN A 36 -13.31 1.61 -4.78
CA GLN A 36 -12.30 2.41 -5.44
C GLN A 36 -11.07 2.54 -4.54
N LEU A 37 -9.90 2.65 -5.17
CA LEU A 37 -8.65 2.98 -4.48
C LEU A 37 -8.30 4.44 -4.78
N THR A 38 -8.13 5.23 -3.74
CA THR A 38 -7.53 6.57 -3.80
C THR A 38 -6.20 6.54 -3.05
N ASN A 39 -5.40 7.58 -3.18
CA ASN A 39 -4.27 7.80 -2.29
C ASN A 39 -4.27 9.23 -1.75
N GLU A 40 -3.56 9.46 -0.65
CA GLU A 40 -3.52 10.74 0.05
C GLU A 40 -3.05 11.89 -0.86
N PHE A 41 -2.05 11.64 -1.71
CA PHE A 41 -1.52 12.64 -2.63
C PHE A 41 -2.52 13.11 -3.71
N ARG A 42 -3.47 12.26 -4.11
CA ARG A 42 -4.36 12.53 -5.25
C ARG A 42 -5.84 12.61 -4.89
N GLU A 43 -6.25 12.26 -3.68
CA GLU A 43 -7.66 12.26 -3.31
C GLU A 43 -8.30 13.66 -3.34
N GLY A 44 -7.54 14.72 -3.01
CA GLY A 44 -7.99 16.12 -3.14
C GLY A 44 -8.29 16.54 -4.59
N ASN A 45 -7.74 15.81 -5.57
CA ASN A 45 -8.00 16.01 -7.00
C ASN A 45 -9.13 15.09 -7.52
N ASN A 46 -9.82 14.36 -6.64
CA ASN A 46 -10.81 13.35 -6.98
C ASN A 46 -10.26 12.33 -7.99
N GLU A 47 -9.07 11.77 -7.76
CA GLU A 47 -8.50 10.71 -8.60
C GLU A 47 -8.49 9.35 -7.91
N CYS A 48 -8.74 8.31 -8.71
CA CYS A 48 -8.85 6.92 -8.32
C CYS A 48 -7.97 6.06 -9.24
N LEU A 49 -7.45 4.96 -8.70
CA LEU A 49 -6.70 3.98 -9.47
C LEU A 49 -7.64 3.27 -10.48
N VAL A 50 -7.29 3.33 -11.75
CA VAL A 50 -7.94 2.61 -12.85
C VAL A 50 -7.00 1.53 -13.38
N ALA A 51 -7.54 0.36 -13.70
CA ALA A 51 -6.87 -0.65 -14.50
C ALA A 51 -6.97 -0.36 -16.00
N ASN A 52 -5.92 -0.68 -16.76
CA ASN A 52 -5.88 -0.62 -18.23
C ASN A 52 -6.15 0.78 -18.81
N SER A 53 -5.73 1.86 -18.13
CA SER A 53 -5.93 3.25 -18.58
C SER A 53 -5.37 3.51 -19.99
N ASN A 54 -4.24 2.90 -20.30
CA ASN A 54 -3.54 2.97 -21.59
C ASN A 54 -3.37 1.58 -22.23
N GLY A 55 -4.35 0.69 -22.03
CA GLY A 55 -4.37 -0.66 -22.59
C GLY A 55 -3.85 -1.78 -21.68
N THR A 56 -2.90 -1.48 -20.78
CA THR A 56 -2.37 -2.48 -19.81
C THR A 56 -2.05 -1.92 -18.43
N SER A 57 -1.72 -0.62 -18.32
CA SER A 57 -1.25 -0.01 -17.06
C SER A 57 -2.34 0.26 -16.05
N ALA A 58 -2.01 0.13 -14.76
CA ALA A 58 -2.76 0.80 -13.72
C ALA A 58 -2.34 2.28 -13.63
N SER A 59 -3.29 3.20 -13.45
CA SER A 59 -3.00 4.64 -13.39
C SER A 59 -3.95 5.40 -12.49
N MET A 60 -3.55 6.58 -12.00
CA MET A 60 -4.47 7.51 -11.36
C MET A 60 -5.18 8.34 -12.42
N VAL A 61 -6.51 8.33 -12.39
CA VAL A 61 -7.35 9.19 -13.23
C VAL A 61 -8.53 9.70 -12.41
N GLU A 62 -9.25 10.70 -12.91
CA GLU A 62 -10.49 11.20 -12.30
C GLU A 62 -11.41 10.05 -11.86
N CYS A 63 -11.82 10.04 -10.59
CA CYS A 63 -12.78 9.08 -10.05
C CYS A 63 -14.11 9.23 -10.78
N LYS A 64 -14.54 8.16 -11.45
CA LYS A 64 -15.84 8.07 -12.12
C LYS A 64 -16.51 6.76 -11.76
N ASN A 65 -17.79 6.63 -12.10
CA ASN A 65 -18.51 5.39 -11.91
C ASN A 65 -18.23 4.41 -13.05
N HIS A 66 -17.01 3.85 -13.11
CA HIS A 66 -16.62 2.93 -14.18
C HIS A 66 -15.98 1.64 -13.67
N LEU A 67 -16.27 0.54 -14.37
CA LEU A 67 -15.89 -0.82 -14.00
C LEU A 67 -14.36 -1.03 -13.92
N GLY A 68 -13.57 -0.18 -14.58
CA GLY A 68 -12.11 -0.19 -14.51
C GLY A 68 -11.53 0.42 -13.23
N GLN A 69 -12.34 1.12 -12.42
CA GLN A 69 -11.97 1.67 -11.11
C GLN A 69 -12.55 0.85 -9.95
N TRP A 70 -13.43 -0.11 -10.25
CA TRP A 70 -14.07 -0.94 -9.25
C TRP A 70 -13.20 -2.15 -8.96
N TRP A 71 -12.35 -2.04 -7.96
CA TRP A 71 -11.44 -3.08 -7.50
C TRP A 71 -12.12 -4.07 -6.58
N LYS A 72 -11.66 -5.32 -6.61
CA LYS A 72 -11.99 -6.37 -5.66
C LYS A 72 -10.68 -7.00 -5.17
N ALA A 73 -10.54 -7.13 -3.86
CA ALA A 73 -9.48 -7.89 -3.22
C ALA A 73 -10.01 -9.31 -2.95
N THR A 74 -9.38 -10.32 -3.56
CA THR A 74 -9.72 -11.73 -3.32
C THR A 74 -8.63 -12.37 -2.48
N PRO A 75 -8.93 -12.92 -1.29
CA PRO A 75 -7.92 -13.57 -0.45
C PRO A 75 -7.15 -14.66 -1.21
N ALA A 76 -5.84 -14.71 -1.01
CA ALA A 76 -4.94 -15.71 -1.58
C ALA A 76 -4.20 -16.54 -0.50
N GLY A 77 -4.51 -16.29 0.78
CA GLY A 77 -3.89 -16.96 1.93
C GLY A 77 -2.68 -16.20 2.49
N ASN A 78 -2.27 -16.55 3.71
CA ASN A 78 -1.09 -16.00 4.39
C ASN A 78 -1.04 -14.45 4.47
N GLY A 79 -2.20 -13.80 4.54
CA GLY A 79 -2.31 -12.34 4.57
C GLY A 79 -2.19 -11.65 3.21
N TYR A 80 -2.10 -12.41 2.12
CA TYR A 80 -2.08 -11.88 0.76
C TYR A 80 -3.46 -11.93 0.09
N PHE A 81 -3.63 -11.08 -0.92
CA PHE A 81 -4.81 -11.04 -1.79
C PHE A 81 -4.41 -10.70 -3.23
N LYS A 82 -5.30 -10.99 -4.17
CA LYS A 82 -5.20 -10.53 -5.56
C LYS A 82 -6.14 -9.35 -5.80
N LEU A 83 -5.70 -8.38 -6.57
CA LEU A 83 -6.51 -7.24 -6.99
C LEU A 83 -6.97 -7.41 -8.44
N THR A 84 -8.28 -7.34 -8.65
CA THR A 84 -8.89 -7.36 -9.99
C THR A 84 -9.97 -6.29 -10.07
N THR A 85 -10.10 -5.62 -11.22
CA THR A 85 -11.23 -4.70 -11.44
C THR A 85 -12.42 -5.42 -12.03
N GLN A 86 -13.64 -4.91 -11.82
CA GLN A 86 -14.86 -5.46 -12.42
C GLN A 86 -14.74 -5.61 -13.95
N ALA A 87 -14.13 -4.64 -14.63
CA ALA A 87 -13.87 -4.70 -16.07
C ALA A 87 -12.91 -5.83 -16.50
N SER A 88 -12.03 -6.26 -15.60
CA SER A 88 -10.96 -7.22 -15.88
C SER A 88 -11.31 -8.66 -15.45
N GLN A 89 -12.43 -8.85 -14.77
CA GLN A 89 -12.89 -10.17 -14.31
C GLN A 89 -13.16 -11.14 -15.46
N SER A 90 -13.81 -10.68 -16.53
CA SER A 90 -14.11 -11.52 -17.70
C SER A 90 -12.84 -11.99 -18.43
N LYS A 91 -11.77 -11.18 -18.37
CA LYS A 91 -10.44 -11.50 -18.91
C LYS A 91 -9.56 -12.31 -17.94
N LYS A 92 -10.03 -12.52 -16.70
CA LYS A 92 -9.26 -13.15 -15.61
C LYS A 92 -7.90 -12.50 -15.41
N GLU A 93 -7.87 -11.16 -15.35
CA GLU A 93 -6.64 -10.40 -15.11
C GLU A 93 -6.55 -9.88 -13.67
N CYS A 94 -5.34 -9.90 -13.15
CA CYS A 94 -4.96 -9.47 -11.82
C CYS A 94 -3.88 -8.38 -11.94
N LEU A 95 -3.83 -7.47 -10.96
CA LEU A 95 -2.80 -6.47 -10.87
C LEU A 95 -1.45 -7.14 -10.56
N GLU A 96 -0.47 -6.86 -11.40
CA GLU A 96 0.92 -7.26 -11.28
C GLU A 96 1.76 -6.03 -10.92
N SER A 97 2.68 -6.18 -9.97
CA SER A 97 3.49 -5.06 -9.48
C SER A 97 4.44 -4.52 -10.53
N GLY A 98 5.01 -5.39 -11.37
CA GLY A 98 6.15 -5.06 -12.22
C GLY A 98 7.45 -4.94 -11.41
N VAL A 99 8.43 -4.21 -11.96
CA VAL A 99 9.69 -3.87 -11.27
C VAL A 99 9.68 -2.39 -10.83
N ASN A 100 10.84 -1.75 -10.60
CA ASN A 100 10.89 -0.38 -10.06
C ASN A 100 10.88 0.62 -11.20
N GLY A 101 10.05 1.65 -11.10
CA GLY A 101 9.90 2.72 -12.09
C GLY A 101 8.68 2.52 -12.98
N ALA A 102 8.45 3.40 -13.96
CA ALA A 102 7.29 3.28 -14.84
C ALA A 102 7.65 3.15 -16.33
N ASP A 103 7.52 1.93 -16.83
CA ASP A 103 7.41 1.62 -18.27
C ASP A 103 6.68 0.29 -18.43
N VAL A 104 5.36 0.34 -18.68
CA VAL A 104 4.55 -0.89 -18.79
C VAL A 104 4.82 -1.69 -20.06
N ARG A 105 5.44 -1.11 -21.10
CA ARG A 105 5.85 -1.88 -22.29
C ARG A 105 6.95 -2.88 -21.92
N ASN A 106 7.82 -2.47 -21.01
CA ASN A 106 8.91 -3.28 -20.48
C ASN A 106 8.59 -3.92 -19.11
N LYS A 107 7.31 -3.91 -18.69
CA LYS A 107 6.83 -4.47 -17.41
C LYS A 107 7.48 -3.84 -16.16
N VAL A 108 7.87 -2.57 -16.28
CA VAL A 108 8.54 -1.80 -15.24
C VAL A 108 7.54 -1.15 -14.29
N GLY A 109 6.38 -0.65 -14.76
CA GLY A 109 5.29 -0.19 -13.88
C GLY A 109 4.31 -1.30 -13.51
N SER A 110 3.24 -0.98 -12.77
CA SER A 110 2.17 -1.93 -12.45
C SER A 110 1.14 -2.04 -13.58
N TYR A 111 0.71 -3.27 -13.87
CA TYR A 111 -0.13 -3.59 -15.04
C TYR A 111 -1.10 -4.73 -14.75
N MET A 112 -2.11 -4.88 -15.61
CA MET A 112 -3.00 -6.04 -15.56
C MET A 112 -2.42 -7.18 -16.38
N TYR A 113 -2.42 -8.39 -15.80
CA TYR A 113 -1.97 -9.60 -16.49
C TYR A 113 -2.82 -10.79 -16.08
N SER A 114 -2.80 -11.87 -16.87
CA SER A 114 -3.55 -13.08 -16.53
C SER A 114 -3.28 -13.53 -15.09
N CYS A 115 -4.34 -13.73 -14.32
CA CYS A 115 -4.29 -14.16 -12.94
C CYS A 115 -3.59 -15.51 -12.83
N LYS A 116 -2.56 -15.57 -11.99
CA LYS A 116 -1.76 -16.76 -11.66
C LYS A 116 -1.34 -16.68 -10.19
N ASP A 117 -0.71 -17.72 -9.67
CA ASP A 117 -0.14 -17.72 -8.31
C ASP A 117 1.31 -17.24 -8.32
N GLU A 118 1.51 -16.04 -8.89
CA GLU A 118 2.82 -15.40 -9.02
C GLU A 118 3.02 -14.39 -7.89
N SER A 119 4.23 -14.32 -7.33
CA SER A 119 4.53 -13.42 -6.20
C SER A 119 4.31 -11.93 -6.52
N GLY A 120 4.34 -11.55 -7.79
CA GLY A 120 4.07 -10.19 -8.24
C GLY A 120 2.58 -9.81 -8.24
N GLN A 121 1.68 -10.80 -8.18
CA GLN A 121 0.23 -10.61 -8.11
C GLN A 121 -0.35 -10.84 -6.71
N LEU A 122 0.49 -11.27 -5.76
CA LEU A 122 0.12 -11.48 -4.37
C LEU A 122 0.43 -10.20 -3.58
N TRP A 123 -0.61 -9.44 -3.27
CA TRP A 123 -0.51 -8.14 -2.60
C TRP A 123 -0.77 -8.26 -1.10
N LYS A 124 -0.03 -7.49 -0.32
CA LYS A 124 -0.20 -7.30 1.12
C LYS A 124 -0.50 -5.82 1.38
N ALA A 125 -1.43 -5.58 2.29
CA ALA A 125 -1.75 -4.24 2.76
C ALA A 125 -1.26 -4.08 4.19
N THR A 126 -0.43 -3.07 4.43
CA THR A 126 0.08 -2.74 5.76
C THR A 126 -0.38 -1.35 6.16
N PRO A 127 -0.88 -1.12 7.38
CA PRO A 127 -1.25 0.22 7.83
C PRO A 127 -0.12 1.23 7.58
N ALA A 128 -0.47 2.38 7.00
CA ALA A 128 0.47 3.48 6.84
C ALA A 128 0.69 4.15 8.19
N LYS A 129 1.95 4.45 8.54
CA LYS A 129 2.29 5.13 9.79
C LYS A 129 2.11 6.63 9.63
N THR A 130 0.87 7.09 9.46
CA THR A 130 0.57 8.52 9.41
C THR A 130 0.42 9.09 10.83
N PRO A 131 0.84 10.34 11.09
CA PRO A 131 0.45 11.06 12.30
C PRO A 131 -1.07 11.19 12.50
N ALA A 132 -1.87 10.98 11.44
CA ALA A 132 -3.31 11.19 11.44
C ALA A 132 -4.18 9.92 11.60
N GLY A 133 -3.63 8.70 11.49
CA GLY A 133 -4.40 7.47 11.77
C GLY A 133 -5.64 7.23 10.89
N GLU A 134 -5.73 7.87 9.71
CA GLU A 134 -6.96 7.98 8.90
C GLU A 134 -7.31 6.76 8.02
N GLY A 135 -6.91 5.55 8.42
CA GLY A 135 -7.25 4.32 7.70
C GLY A 135 -6.49 4.13 6.38
N TYR A 136 -5.38 4.84 6.19
CA TYR A 136 -4.48 4.64 5.06
C TYR A 136 -3.64 3.36 5.20
N PHE A 137 -3.25 2.80 4.07
CA PHE A 137 -2.38 1.64 4.00
C PHE A 137 -1.41 1.72 2.83
N LYS A 138 -0.29 1.00 2.95
CA LYS A 138 0.66 0.75 1.88
C LYS A 138 0.34 -0.59 1.22
N LEU A 139 0.57 -0.68 -0.08
CA LEU A 139 0.42 -1.90 -0.86
C LEU A 139 1.79 -2.37 -1.33
N THR A 140 2.16 -3.60 -1.01
CA THR A 140 3.40 -4.24 -1.49
C THR A 140 3.05 -5.61 -2.03
N SER A 141 3.60 -6.00 -3.19
CA SER A 141 3.49 -7.38 -3.64
C SER A 141 4.57 -8.26 -2.99
N GLN A 142 4.30 -9.55 -2.83
CA GLN A 142 5.24 -10.50 -2.24
C GLN A 142 6.60 -10.49 -2.95
N PHE A 143 6.60 -10.25 -4.26
CA PHE A 143 7.82 -10.12 -5.06
C PHE A 143 8.70 -8.93 -4.64
N ARG A 144 8.08 -7.85 -4.18
CA ARG A 144 8.73 -6.55 -3.91
C ARG A 144 9.00 -6.32 -2.42
N GLU A 145 8.51 -7.19 -1.54
CA GLU A 145 8.72 -7.11 -0.09
C GLU A 145 10.19 -7.07 0.32
N LYS A 146 11.03 -7.92 -0.30
CA LYS A 146 12.46 -8.00 0.05
C LYS A 146 13.22 -6.71 -0.27
N ALA A 147 12.74 -5.93 -1.24
CA ALA A 147 13.29 -4.64 -1.61
C ALA A 147 12.69 -3.47 -0.81
N ASN A 148 11.74 -3.74 0.08
CA ASN A 148 10.97 -2.73 0.80
C ASN A 148 10.34 -1.70 -0.14
N GLU A 149 9.62 -2.18 -1.16
CA GLU A 149 8.97 -1.33 -2.14
C GLU A 149 7.44 -1.39 -2.04
N CYS A 150 6.80 -0.25 -2.28
CA CYS A 150 5.38 0.00 -2.14
C CYS A 150 4.82 0.58 -3.45
N LEU A 151 3.53 0.33 -3.70
CA LEU A 151 2.83 0.87 -4.86
C LEU A 151 2.69 2.38 -4.70
N GLU A 152 3.24 3.13 -5.64
CA GLU A 152 3.20 4.58 -5.76
C GLU A 152 2.17 4.97 -6.82
N GLY A 153 1.23 5.85 -6.45
CA GLY A 153 0.27 6.40 -7.39
C GLY A 153 0.76 7.73 -7.95
N ASN A 154 0.86 7.84 -9.26
CA ASN A 154 1.42 9.01 -9.92
C ASN A 154 0.37 9.90 -10.61
N ALA A 155 0.67 11.18 -10.78
CA ALA A 155 -0.17 12.15 -11.48
C ALA A 155 -0.12 12.01 -13.00
N LYS A 156 -1.25 12.22 -13.69
CA LYS A 156 -1.25 12.44 -15.15
C LYS A 156 -0.38 13.67 -15.48
N GLY A 157 0.52 13.54 -16.45
CA GLY A 157 1.53 14.57 -16.76
C GLY A 157 2.70 14.68 -15.76
N GLY A 158 2.72 13.87 -14.68
CA GLY A 158 3.87 13.75 -13.78
C GLY A 158 5.01 12.90 -14.39
N ALA A 159 6.03 12.60 -13.58
CA ALA A 159 7.24 11.88 -14.01
C ALA A 159 6.97 10.56 -14.76
N HIS A 160 5.86 9.90 -14.43
CA HIS A 160 5.41 8.64 -15.03
C HIS A 160 4.04 8.73 -15.72
N ASN A 161 3.60 9.94 -16.10
CA ASN A 161 2.36 10.21 -16.82
C ASN A 161 1.11 9.43 -16.31
N GLY A 162 0.91 9.41 -14.99
CA GLY A 162 -0.23 8.77 -14.34
C GLY A 162 -0.07 7.29 -14.00
N VAL A 163 0.95 6.60 -14.54
CA VAL A 163 1.17 5.16 -14.29
C VAL A 163 1.58 4.92 -12.84
N ALA A 164 0.91 3.99 -12.18
CA ALA A 164 1.32 3.50 -10.86
C ALA A 164 2.51 2.54 -11.00
N PHE A 165 3.43 2.58 -10.05
CA PHE A 165 4.69 1.84 -10.09
C PHE A 165 5.16 1.43 -8.69
N MET A 166 6.17 0.57 -8.61
CA MET A 166 6.78 0.22 -7.34
C MET A 166 7.94 1.16 -7.05
N ASP A 167 7.97 1.75 -5.86
CA ASP A 167 9.06 2.58 -5.36
C ASP A 167 9.41 2.21 -3.92
N SER A 168 10.53 2.70 -3.40
CA SER A 168 10.93 2.50 -2.00
C SER A 168 9.81 2.97 -1.07
N CYS A 169 9.44 2.12 -0.12
CA CYS A 169 8.38 2.43 0.84
C CYS A 169 8.76 3.65 1.68
N GLN A 170 7.87 4.64 1.71
CA GLN A 170 8.01 5.85 2.52
C GLN A 170 7.15 5.76 3.80
N ASP A 171 7.52 6.51 4.83
CA ASP A 171 6.73 6.62 6.07
C ASP A 171 6.05 7.99 6.19
N GLU A 172 6.28 8.88 5.23
CA GLU A 172 5.63 10.17 5.08
C GLU A 172 4.40 10.09 4.16
N ALA A 173 3.44 10.97 4.44
CA ALA A 173 2.24 11.17 3.64
C ALA A 173 2.55 11.36 2.15
N GLY A 174 1.84 10.65 1.26
CA GLY A 174 2.20 10.62 -0.16
C GLY A 174 1.34 9.73 -1.03
N GLY A 175 1.79 9.48 -2.27
CA GLY A 175 1.04 8.68 -3.23
C GLY A 175 1.09 7.17 -2.96
N GLN A 176 1.86 6.73 -1.96
CA GLN A 176 1.90 5.35 -1.47
C GLN A 176 0.85 5.06 -0.41
N PHE A 177 0.18 6.08 0.12
CA PHE A 177 -0.78 5.95 1.21
C PHE A 177 -2.17 5.81 0.60
N TRP A 178 -2.59 4.57 0.41
CA TRP A 178 -3.84 4.19 -0.24
C TRP A 178 -5.00 4.15 0.74
N LYS A 179 -6.20 4.46 0.24
CA LYS A 179 -7.44 4.42 0.99
C LYS A 179 -8.55 3.79 0.15
N ILE A 180 -9.43 3.07 0.83
CA ILE A 180 -10.63 2.52 0.23
C ILE A 180 -11.70 3.62 0.19
N LYS A 181 -12.21 3.90 -1.00
CA LYS A 181 -13.40 4.72 -1.22
C LYS A 181 -14.56 3.82 -1.59
N THR A 182 -15.66 3.91 -0.85
CA THR A 182 -16.88 3.18 -1.18
C THR A 182 -17.49 3.68 -2.48
N ILE A 183 -17.97 2.76 -3.30
CA ILE A 183 -18.70 3.10 -4.53
C ILE A 183 -20.13 3.44 -4.13
N ASN A 184 -20.50 4.72 -4.24
CA ASN A 184 -21.88 5.13 -4.09
C ASN A 184 -22.59 4.94 -5.43
N SER A 185 -23.21 3.78 -5.63
CA SER A 185 -24.19 3.58 -6.69
C SER A 185 -25.43 4.42 -6.36
N LYS A 186 -25.64 5.52 -7.09
CA LYS A 186 -26.98 6.12 -7.18
C LYS A 186 -27.90 5.17 -7.94
#